data_AF-A0A6A5UP60-F1
#
_entry.id   AF-A0A6A5UP60-F1
#
_cell.length_a   1.000
_cell.length_b   1.000
_cell.length_c   1.000
_cell.angle_alpha   90.00
_cell.angle_beta   90.00
_cell.angle_gamma   90.00
#
_symmetry.space_group_name_H-M   'P 1'
#
loop_
_entity.id
_entity.type
_entity.pdbx_description
1 polymer ?
#
loop_
_entity_poly.entity_id
_entity_poly.type
_entity_poly.pdbx_seq_one_letter_code
_entity_poly.pdbx_strand_id
1 'polypeptide(L)' 'MNFHGTDPVYHWTLYKDRNWEMTGLDGNVYGNCILFPGDDYSCGQGISGRSGVRKFRCLTQFTAQQIYDAYNN' A
#
# COMPACT_ATOMS: atom_id res chain seq x y z
N MET A 1 -14.69 10.06 -3.92
CA MET A 1 -14.77 9.58 -2.52
C MET A 1 -14.31 10.74 -1.65
N ASN A 2 -15.15 11.20 -0.73
CA ASN A 2 -14.85 12.35 0.14
C ASN A 2 -14.38 11.80 1.50
N PHE A 3 -13.08 11.93 1.79
CA PHE A 3 -12.48 11.50 3.07
C PHE A 3 -12.23 12.67 4.02
N HIS A 4 -13.11 13.67 4.01
CA HIS A 4 -13.06 14.78 4.95
C HIS A 4 -13.61 14.32 6.30
N GLY A 5 -12.75 14.05 7.29
CA GLY A 5 -13.27 13.80 8.64
C GLY A 5 -12.27 13.45 9.74
N THR A 6 -11.15 12.78 9.42
CA THR A 6 -10.21 12.34 10.46
C THR A 6 -8.79 12.72 10.09
N ASP A 7 -8.18 13.61 10.88
CA ASP A 7 -6.75 13.87 10.85
C ASP A 7 -6.07 12.90 11.83
N PRO A 8 -5.09 12.08 11.40
CA PRO A 8 -4.56 11.99 10.04
C PRO A 8 -5.41 11.10 9.12
N VAL A 9 -5.59 11.56 7.88
CA VAL A 9 -6.28 10.77 6.86
C VAL A 9 -5.34 9.64 6.44
N TYR A 10 -5.57 8.41 6.91
CA TYR A 10 -4.82 7.21 6.52
C TYR A 10 -5.22 6.71 5.13
N HIS A 11 -5.23 7.61 4.14
CA HIS A 11 -5.47 7.31 2.73
C HIS A 11 -4.30 7.85 1.91
N TRP A 12 -3.67 6.95 1.16
CA TRP A 12 -2.51 7.30 0.33
C TRP A 12 -2.69 6.80 -1.09
N THR A 13 -2.18 7.58 -2.03
CA THR A 13 -2.09 7.19 -3.44
C THR A 13 -0.63 6.88 -3.77
N LEU A 14 -0.43 5.79 -4.51
CA LEU A 14 0.87 5.35 -5.00
C LEU A 14 1.08 5.81 -6.43
N TYR A 15 2.11 6.63 -6.65
CA TYR A 15 2.43 7.17 -7.97
C TYR A 15 3.66 6.49 -8.57
N LYS A 16 3.47 5.70 -9.63
CA LYS A 16 4.56 5.00 -10.33
C LYS A 16 5.60 5.96 -10.91
N ASP A 17 5.14 7.08 -11.44
CA ASP A 17 5.94 8.14 -12.06
C ASP A 17 6.68 9.03 -11.06
N ARG A 18 6.35 8.92 -9.76
CA ARG A 18 7.01 9.62 -8.66
C ARG A 18 7.79 8.66 -7.78
N ASN A 19 8.51 7.74 -8.41
CA ASN A 19 9.33 6.76 -7.71
C ASN A 19 8.53 6.00 -6.61
N TRP A 20 7.25 5.69 -6.86
CA TRP A 20 6.38 4.95 -5.94
C TRP A 20 6.15 5.62 -4.57
N GLU A 21 6.12 6.94 -4.52
CA GLU A 21 5.77 7.71 -3.33
C GLU A 21 4.35 7.41 -2.81
N MET A 22 4.21 7.26 -1.49
CA MET A 22 2.92 7.27 -0.79
C MET A 22 2.52 8.72 -0.52
N THR A 23 1.65 9.28 -1.36
CA THR A 23 1.18 10.66 -1.22
C THR A 23 -0.18 10.69 -0.53
N GLY A 24 -0.32 11.49 0.52
CA GLY A 24 -1.59 11.74 1.20
C GLY A 24 -2.51 12.68 0.41
N LEU A 25 -3.75 12.84 0.87
CA LEU A 25 -4.71 13.76 0.23
C LEU A 25 -4.33 15.24 0.40
N ASP A 26 -3.49 15.53 1.39
CA ASP A 26 -2.89 16.84 1.68
C ASP A 26 -1.69 17.16 0.77
N GLY A 27 -1.28 16.23 -0.10
CA GLY A 27 -0.13 16.37 -0.99
C GLY A 27 1.22 16.06 -0.34
N ASN A 28 1.25 15.72 0.95
CA ASN A 28 2.49 15.35 1.64
C ASN A 28 2.87 13.89 1.34
N VAL A 29 4.18 13.61 1.35
CA VAL A 29 4.72 12.26 1.20
C VAL A 29 4.88 11.62 2.57
N TYR A 30 4.21 10.48 2.80
CA TYR A 30 4.20 9.76 4.08
C TYR A 30 5.07 8.50 4.08
N GLY A 31 5.74 8.22 2.97
CA GLY A 31 6.59 7.06 2.82
C GLY A 31 6.90 6.79 1.35
N ASN A 32 7.65 5.72 1.14
CA ASN A 32 7.99 5.26 -0.20
C ASN A 32 7.73 3.76 -0.29
N CYS A 33 7.30 3.30 -1.46
CA CYS A 33 7.10 1.89 -1.70
C CYS A 33 8.09 1.35 -2.72
N ILE A 34 8.48 0.10 -2.54
CA ILE A 34 9.29 -0.63 -3.50
C ILE A 34 8.47 -1.75 -4.09
N LEU A 35 8.69 -2.03 -5.37
CA LEU A 35 8.27 -3.30 -5.96
C LEU A 35 8.95 -4.41 -5.15
N PHE A 36 8.17 -5.25 -4.49
CA PHE A 36 8.75 -6.36 -3.75
C PHE A 36 9.45 -7.29 -4.77
N PRO A 37 10.69 -7.72 -4.51
CA PRO A 37 11.44 -8.52 -5.45
C PRO A 37 10.70 -9.83 -5.77
N GLY A 38 10.79 -10.27 -7.02
CA GLY A 38 10.09 -11.43 -7.55
C GLY A 38 9.22 -11.09 -8.76
N ASP A 39 8.56 -12.11 -9.29
CA ASP A 39 7.66 -12.04 -10.43
C ASP A 39 6.27 -12.51 -10.05
N ASP A 40 5.29 -12.16 -10.89
CA ASP A 40 4.00 -12.82 -10.87
C ASP A 40 4.23 -14.31 -11.14
N TYR A 41 3.59 -15.18 -10.36
CA TYR A 41 3.70 -16.62 -10.58
C TYR A 41 2.35 -17.20 -10.95
N SER A 42 2.39 -18.15 -11.87
CA SER A 42 1.26 -19.02 -12.19
C SER A 42 1.81 -20.44 -12.31
N CYS A 43 1.47 -21.28 -11.34
CA CYS A 43 1.86 -22.68 -11.30
C CYS A 43 0.60 -23.53 -11.40
N GLY A 44 0.51 -24.36 -12.44
CA GLY A 44 -0.56 -25.34 -12.60
C GLY A 44 -0.02 -26.76 -12.50
N GLN A 45 -0.64 -27.59 -11.66
CA GLN A 45 -0.47 -29.04 -11.70
C GLN A 45 -1.84 -29.71 -11.82
N GLY A 46 -2.12 -30.25 -13.01
CA GLY A 46 -3.38 -30.93 -13.32
C GLY A 46 -4.59 -30.00 -13.17
N ILE A 47 -5.59 -30.45 -12.41
CA ILE A 47 -6.82 -29.70 -12.07
C ILE A 47 -6.62 -28.64 -10.96
N SER A 48 -5.41 -28.48 -10.43
CA SER A 48 -5.10 -27.48 -9.39
C SER A 48 -4.14 -26.41 -9.91
N GLY A 49 -4.47 -25.14 -9.66
CA GLY A 49 -3.64 -24.00 -10.01
C GLY A 49 -3.42 -23.08 -8.82
N ARG A 50 -2.20 -22.55 -8.69
CA ARG A 50 -1.86 -21.45 -7.78
C ARG A 50 -1.28 -20.32 -8.59
N SER A 51 -1.86 -19.15 -8.45
CA SER A 51 -1.28 -17.90 -8.95
C SER A 51 -1.00 -16.94 -7.80
N GLY A 52 -0.13 -15.98 -8.06
CA GLY A 52 0.14 -14.87 -7.18
C GLY A 52 0.65 -13.68 -7.97
N VAL A 53 0.23 -12.49 -7.54
CA VAL A 53 0.69 -11.22 -8.11
C VAL A 53 1.78 -10.65 -7.24
N ARG A 54 2.76 -10.01 -7.87
CA ARG A 54 3.79 -9.24 -7.20
C ARG A 54 3.16 -8.11 -6.40
N LYS A 55 3.58 -8.01 -5.14
CA LYS A 55 3.09 -6.98 -4.20
C LYS A 55 4.07 -5.83 -4.10
N PHE A 56 3.59 -4.71 -3.58
CA PHE A 56 4.41 -3.59 -3.14
C PHE A 56 4.75 -3.73 -1.66
N ARG A 57 5.96 -3.32 -1.28
CA ARG A 57 6.34 -3.13 0.12
C ARG A 57 6.49 -1.65 0.38
N CYS A 58 5.65 -1.11 1.25
CA CYS A 58 5.64 0.29 1.60
C CYS A 58 6.34 0.54 2.94
N LEU A 59 7.27 1.48 2.93
CA LEU A 59 7.99 1.98 4.11
C LEU A 59 7.32 3.29 4.54
N THR A 60 6.22 3.14 5.26
CA THR A 60 5.46 4.27 5.83
C THR A 60 6.13 4.77 7.11
N GLN A 61 5.99 6.07 7.40
CA GLN A 61 6.41 6.64 8.68
C GLN A 61 5.48 6.26 9.85
N PHE A 62 4.28 5.73 9.55
CA PHE A 62 3.32 5.29 10.57
C PHE A 62 3.62 3.88 11.06
N THR A 63 3.52 3.69 12.37
CA THR A 63 3.56 2.37 12.99
C THR A 63 2.25 1.63 12.77
N ALA A 64 2.30 0.29 12.86
CA ALA A 64 1.09 -0.54 12.82
C ALA A 64 0.08 -0.17 13.93
N GLN A 65 0.58 0.22 15.11
CA GLN A 65 -0.25 0.63 16.24
C GLN A 65 -1.02 1.91 15.94
N GLN A 66 -0.38 2.94 15.37
CA GLN A 66 -1.05 4.19 15.01
C GLN A 66 -2.20 3.98 14.02
N ILE A 67 -2.01 3.09 13.04
CA ILE A 67 -3.05 2.73 12.07
C ILE A 67 -4.18 1.96 12.76
N TYR A 68 -3.85 1.03 13.64
CA TYR A 68 -4.83 0.25 14.40
C TYR A 68 -5.69 1.14 15.30
N ASP A 69 -5.07 2.05 16.04
CA ASP A 69 -5.77 2.97 16.96
C ASP A 69 -6.71 3.90 16.18
N ALA A 70 -6.33 4.33 14.98
CA ALA A 70 -7.15 5.20 14.16
C ALA A 70 -8.35 4.52 13.50
N TYR A 71 -8.28 3.21 13.27
CA TYR A 71 -9.39 2.44 12.71
C TYR A 71 -10.46 2.12 13.76
N ASN A 72 -10.06 1.97 15.03
CA ASN A 72 -10.93 1.55 16.13
C ASN A 72 -11.47 2.71 17.00
N ASN A 73 -11.15 3.96 16.65
CA ASN A 73 -11.75 5.17 17.24
C ASN A 73 -12.78 5.76 16.28
#